data_AF-A0A2E3XHW9-F1
#
_entry.id   AF-A0A2E3XHW9-F1
#
_cell.length_a   1.000
_cell.length_b   1.000
_cell.length_c   1.000
_cell.angle_alpha   90.00
_cell.angle_beta   90.00
_cell.angle_gamma   90.00
#
_symmetry.space_group_name_H-M   'P 1'
#
loop_
_entity.id
_entity.type
_entity.pdbx_description
1 polymer ?
#
loop_
_entity_poly.entity_id
_entity_poly.type
_entity_poly.pdbx_seq_one_letter_code
_entity_poly.pdbx_strand_id
1 'polypeptide(L)'
;MALLGKRILIAKPGLDGHDVGAKIIALALRDAGADVIYTGLRKSPLYIARVAVDEDVDAIGLSILSGSHKEIVVQTLECLNELDASDIKIFVGGTIPRDDYEGLIAAGVRGVFTA
;
A
#
# COMPACT_ATOMS: atom_id res chain seq x y z
N MET A 1 -21.46 3.21 7.57
CA MET A 1 -20.22 2.46 7.32
C MET A 1 -19.04 3.42 7.48
N ALA A 2 -17.98 2.99 8.18
CA ALA A 2 -16.92 3.89 8.65
C ALA A 2 -16.04 4.47 7.53
N LEU A 3 -15.97 3.80 6.38
CA LEU A 3 -15.12 4.18 5.25
C LEU A 3 -15.92 4.57 4.00
N LEU A 4 -17.19 4.97 4.16
CA LEU A 4 -18.03 5.34 3.03
C LEU A 4 -17.41 6.50 2.24
N GLY A 5 -17.32 6.34 0.92
CA GLY A 5 -16.72 7.34 0.03
C GLY A 5 -15.19 7.37 0.05
N LYS A 6 -14.54 6.39 0.67
CA LYS A 6 -13.09 6.21 0.60
C LYS A 6 -12.71 5.20 -0.46
N ARG A 7 -11.71 5.52 -1.27
CA ARG A 7 -11.12 4.61 -2.25
C ARG A 7 -9.74 4.18 -1.81
N ILE A 8 -9.52 2.87 -1.71
CA ILE A 8 -8.30 2.30 -1.16
C ILE A 8 -7.71 1.28 -2.13
N LEU A 9 -6.45 1.49 -2.51
CA LEU A 9 -5.68 0.57 -3.32
C LEU A 9 -4.93 -0.42 -2.42
N ILE A 10 -5.17 -1.72 -2.57
CA ILE A 10 -4.38 -2.78 -1.94
C ILE A 10 -3.43 -3.38 -2.97
N ALA A 11 -2.13 -3.27 -2.71
CA ALA A 11 -1.10 -3.65 -3.66
C ALA A 11 -0.10 -4.68 -3.11
N LYS A 12 0.40 -5.49 -4.05
CA LYS A 12 1.41 -6.55 -3.85
C LYS A 12 2.63 -6.26 -4.72
N PRO A 13 3.60 -5.48 -4.21
CA PRO A 13 4.74 -5.06 -5.00
C PRO A 13 5.81 -6.14 -5.14
N GLY A 14 6.63 -6.05 -6.20
CA GLY A 14 7.83 -6.85 -6.38
C GLY A 14 7.56 -8.31 -6.78
N LEU A 15 8.24 -9.27 -6.17
CA LEU A 15 8.08 -10.71 -6.47
C LEU A 15 7.18 -11.44 -5.46
N ASP A 16 6.63 -10.73 -4.48
CA ASP A 16 5.84 -11.30 -3.40
C ASP A 16 4.54 -11.95 -3.92
N GLY A 17 4.41 -13.25 -3.68
CA GLY A 17 3.24 -14.07 -4.03
C GLY A 17 2.26 -14.26 -2.88
N HIS A 18 2.55 -13.78 -1.67
CA HIS A 18 1.71 -14.00 -0.50
C HIS A 18 0.55 -13.00 -0.47
N ASP A 19 -0.64 -13.42 -0.87
CA ASP A 19 -1.79 -12.53 -0.97
C ASP A 19 -2.95 -12.80 -0.01
N VAL A 20 -2.89 -13.85 0.80
CA VAL A 20 -3.98 -14.19 1.74
C VAL A 20 -4.29 -13.00 2.65
N GLY A 21 -3.27 -12.43 3.30
CA GLY A 21 -3.46 -11.25 4.17
C GLY A 21 -3.98 -10.04 3.41
N ALA A 22 -3.42 -9.76 2.23
CA ALA A 22 -3.86 -8.63 1.40
C ALA A 22 -5.34 -8.77 0.97
N LYS A 23 -5.78 -9.96 0.58
CA LYS A 23 -7.17 -10.25 0.22
C LYS A 23 -8.11 -10.12 1.42
N ILE A 24 -7.71 -10.59 2.59
CA ILE A 24 -8.52 -10.45 3.81
C ILE A 24 -8.70 -8.98 4.17
N ILE A 25 -7.64 -8.18 4.15
CA ILE A 25 -7.73 -6.73 4.40
C ILE A 25 -8.59 -6.05 3.33
N ALA A 26 -8.42 -6.38 2.06
CA ALA A 26 -9.24 -5.82 0.98
C ALA A 26 -10.75 -6.08 1.21
N LEU A 27 -11.11 -7.32 1.59
CA LEU A 27 -12.49 -7.67 1.92
C LEU A 27 -12.99 -6.92 3.16
N ALA A 28 -12.18 -6.84 4.23
CA ALA A 28 -12.57 -6.15 5.46
C ALA A 28 -12.80 -4.64 5.23
N LEU A 29 -11.96 -3.99 4.41
CA LEU A 29 -12.12 -2.57 4.05
C LEU A 29 -13.39 -2.35 3.22
N ARG A 30 -13.69 -3.24 2.29
CA ARG A 30 -14.93 -3.22 1.50
C ARG A 30 -16.15 -3.39 2.39
N ASP A 31 -16.12 -4.35 3.31
CA ASP A 31 -17.21 -4.60 4.25
C ASP A 31 -17.42 -3.41 5.22
N ALA A 32 -16.36 -2.64 5.49
CA ALA A 32 -16.40 -1.37 6.21
C ALA A 32 -16.87 -0.17 5.35
N GLY A 33 -17.16 -0.38 4.06
CA GLY A 33 -17.78 0.57 3.13
C GLY A 33 -16.85 1.31 2.17
N ALA A 34 -15.57 0.94 2.10
CA ALA A 34 -14.64 1.52 1.12
C ALA A 34 -14.85 0.93 -0.29
N ASP A 35 -14.56 1.74 -1.31
CA ASP A 35 -14.29 1.26 -2.67
C ASP A 35 -12.85 0.73 -2.71
N VAL A 36 -12.67 -0.56 -3.00
CA VAL A 36 -11.38 -1.23 -2.84
C VAL A 36 -10.89 -1.78 -4.16
N ILE A 37 -9.68 -1.35 -4.54
CA ILE A 37 -9.00 -1.78 -5.75
C ILE A 37 -7.88 -2.72 -5.33
N TYR A 38 -7.85 -3.94 -5.87
CA TYR A 38 -6.76 -4.88 -5.64
C TYR A 38 -5.92 -5.03 -6.90
N THR A 39 -4.63 -4.69 -6.83
CA THR A 39 -3.77 -4.68 -8.02
C THR A 39 -3.45 -6.08 -8.58
N GLY A 40 -3.70 -7.13 -7.79
CA GLY A 40 -3.12 -8.44 -8.03
C GLY A 40 -1.63 -8.48 -7.69
N LEU A 41 -1.02 -9.64 -7.94
CA LEU A 41 0.34 -9.95 -7.54
C LEU A 41 1.40 -9.24 -8.40
N ARG A 42 2.58 -9.07 -7.79
CA ARG A 42 3.85 -8.75 -8.44
C ARG A 42 3.83 -7.49 -9.31
N LYS A 43 3.41 -6.37 -8.73
CA LYS A 43 3.37 -5.08 -9.42
C LYS A 43 4.61 -4.25 -9.14
N SER A 44 5.04 -3.46 -10.11
CA SER A 44 6.11 -2.49 -9.89
C SER A 44 5.59 -1.28 -9.10
N PRO A 45 6.47 -0.57 -8.35
CA PRO A 45 6.12 0.68 -7.69
C PRO A 45 5.46 1.69 -8.64
N LEU A 46 6.01 1.87 -9.85
CA LEU A 46 5.46 2.76 -10.86
C LEU A 46 4.04 2.35 -11.30
N TYR A 47 3.77 1.07 -11.47
CA TYR A 47 2.42 0.60 -11.81
C TYR A 47 1.43 0.92 -10.67
N ILE A 48 1.84 0.68 -9.42
CA ILE A 48 1.00 0.96 -8.25
C ILE A 48 0.71 2.45 -8.14
N ALA A 49 1.72 3.30 -8.30
CA ALA A 49 1.57 4.75 -8.26
C ALA A 49 0.63 5.26 -9.38
N ARG A 50 0.79 4.76 -10.61
CA ARG A 50 -0.12 5.11 -11.72
C ARG A 50 -1.57 4.72 -11.44
N VAL A 51 -1.81 3.49 -10.99
CA VAL A 51 -3.17 3.05 -10.64
C VAL A 51 -3.73 3.92 -9.50
N ALA A 52 -2.92 4.27 -8.51
CA ALA A 52 -3.37 5.13 -7.42
C ALA A 52 -3.83 6.52 -7.90
N VAL A 53 -3.11 7.10 -8.88
CA VAL A 53 -3.44 8.41 -9.47
C VAL A 53 -4.61 8.31 -10.43
N ASP A 54 -4.58 7.36 -11.37
CA ASP A 54 -5.63 7.17 -12.38
C ASP A 54 -7.00 6.89 -11.74
N GLU A 55 -6.98 6.18 -10.61
CA GLU A 55 -8.17 5.84 -9.85
C GLU A 55 -8.44 6.83 -8.71
N ASP A 56 -7.69 7.92 -8.55
CA ASP A 56 -7.93 8.95 -7.53
C ASP A 56 -8.16 8.37 -6.11
N VAL A 57 -7.20 7.56 -5.64
CA VAL A 57 -7.34 6.82 -4.37
C VAL A 57 -6.95 7.68 -3.16
N ASP A 58 -7.69 7.56 -2.05
CA ASP A 58 -7.34 8.24 -0.80
C ASP A 58 -6.09 7.64 -0.12
N ALA A 59 -5.86 6.35 -0.33
CA ALA A 59 -4.79 5.60 0.34
C ALA A 59 -4.36 4.34 -0.43
N ILE A 60 -3.10 3.94 -0.18
CA ILE A 60 -2.49 2.70 -0.66
C ILE A 60 -2.08 1.84 0.53
N GLY A 61 -2.51 0.59 0.55
CA GLY A 61 -2.00 -0.46 1.42
C GLY A 61 -1.00 -1.34 0.68
N LEU A 62 0.29 -1.23 1.01
CA LEU A 62 1.35 -2.10 0.50
C LEU A 62 1.50 -3.31 1.43
N SER A 63 1.26 -4.51 0.90
CA SER A 63 1.51 -5.73 1.66
C SER A 63 2.82 -6.37 1.15
N ILE A 64 3.79 -6.56 2.04
CA ILE A 64 5.16 -6.96 1.69
C ILE A 64 5.66 -8.04 2.66
N LEU A 65 5.91 -9.23 2.13
CA LEU A 65 6.46 -10.38 2.88
C LEU A 65 7.84 -10.83 2.36
N SER A 66 8.38 -10.14 1.34
CA SER A 66 9.65 -10.46 0.69
C SER A 66 10.89 -9.89 1.41
N GLY A 67 10.72 -9.08 2.46
CA GLY A 67 11.81 -8.37 3.14
C GLY A 67 12.37 -7.15 2.38
N SER A 68 11.76 -6.79 1.25
CA SER A 68 12.16 -5.66 0.41
C SER A 68 11.38 -4.37 0.71
N HIS A 69 10.80 -4.26 1.90
CA HIS A 69 9.87 -3.18 2.28
C HIS A 69 10.51 -1.80 2.24
N LYS A 70 11.75 -1.64 2.71
CA LYS A 70 12.44 -0.33 2.71
C LYS A 70 12.56 0.25 1.30
N GLU A 71 13.11 -0.54 0.39
CA GLU A 71 13.36 -0.09 -0.98
C GLU A 71 12.07 0.12 -1.76
N ILE A 72 11.13 -0.83 -1.69
CA ILE A 72 9.86 -0.75 -2.43
C ILE A 72 9.01 0.44 -1.96
N VAL A 73 8.98 0.72 -0.65
CA VAL A 73 8.21 1.85 -0.11
C VAL A 73 8.79 3.17 -0.61
N VAL A 74 10.12 3.34 -0.52
CA VAL A 74 10.79 4.55 -1.02
C VAL A 74 10.53 4.73 -2.52
N GLN A 75 10.70 3.69 -3.34
CA GLN A 75 10.42 3.75 -4.77
C GLN A 75 8.96 4.10 -5.08
N THR A 76 8.00 3.61 -4.28
CA THR A 76 6.58 3.92 -4.48
C THR A 76 6.29 5.37 -4.14
N LEU A 77 6.88 5.91 -3.07
CA LEU A 77 6.78 7.32 -2.69
C LEU A 77 7.40 8.24 -3.75
N GLU A 78 8.57 7.89 -4.28
CA GLU A 78 9.22 8.62 -5.36
C GLU A 78 8.32 8.66 -6.61
N CYS A 79 7.77 7.51 -7.03
CA CYS A 79 6.85 7.46 -8.16
C CYS A 79 5.57 8.28 -7.93
N LEU A 80 5.02 8.33 -6.71
CA LEU A 80 3.87 9.18 -6.41
C LEU A 80 4.24 10.67 -6.49
N ASN A 81 5.42 11.03 -6.00
CA ASN A 81 5.89 12.40 -6.04
C ASN A 81 6.17 12.89 -7.47
N GLU A 82 6.73 12.03 -8.33
CA GLU A 82 6.89 12.31 -9.76
C GLU A 82 5.57 12.49 -10.51
N LEU A 83 4.47 11.96 -9.97
CA LEU A 83 3.12 12.08 -10.52
C LEU A 83 2.28 13.16 -9.80
N ASP A 84 2.91 14.05 -9.02
CA ASP A 84 2.25 15.12 -8.24
C ASP A 84 1.17 14.60 -7.26
N ALA A 85 1.35 13.38 -6.73
CA ALA A 85 0.37 12.66 -5.90
C ALA A 85 0.89 12.29 -4.49
N SER A 86 1.76 13.13 -3.94
CA SER A 86 2.39 12.93 -2.62
C SER A 86 1.42 13.02 -1.44
N ASP A 87 0.18 13.44 -1.66
CA ASP A 87 -0.88 13.51 -0.66
C ASP A 87 -1.59 12.16 -0.41
N ILE A 88 -1.45 11.20 -1.34
CA ILE A 88 -1.97 9.84 -1.19
C ILE A 88 -1.27 9.13 -0.02
N LYS A 89 -2.06 8.64 0.93
CA LYS A 89 -1.53 8.04 2.17
C LYS A 89 -1.05 6.61 1.92
N ILE A 90 0.19 6.29 2.31
CA ILE A 90 0.70 4.92 2.27
C ILE A 90 0.64 4.27 3.66
N PHE A 91 0.12 3.04 3.71
CA PHE A 91 0.21 2.12 4.84
C PHE A 91 0.96 0.87 4.40
N VAL A 92 1.75 0.28 5.29
CA VAL A 92 2.55 -0.90 4.98
C VAL A 92 2.20 -2.03 5.94
N GLY A 93 2.07 -3.25 5.44
CA GLY A 93 1.93 -4.42 6.28
C GLY A 93 2.61 -5.66 5.71
N GLY A 94 2.55 -6.76 6.45
CA GLY A 94 3.28 -7.99 6.13
C GLY A 94 4.33 -8.29 7.20
N THR A 95 5.51 -8.76 6.77
CA THR A 95 6.59 -9.16 7.70
C THR A 95 7.66 -8.07 7.72
N ILE A 96 7.55 -7.14 8.67
CA ILE A 96 8.41 -5.97 8.77
C ILE A 96 9.10 -5.98 10.14
N PRO A 97 10.44 -5.98 10.21
CA PRO A 97 11.17 -5.86 11.47
C PRO A 97 10.84 -4.54 12.18
N ARG A 98 10.68 -4.58 13.51
CA ARG A 98 10.35 -3.38 14.31
C ARG A 98 11.39 -2.26 14.14
N ASP A 99 12.66 -2.63 14.01
CA ASP A 99 13.77 -1.68 13.83
C ASP A 99 13.65 -0.87 12.52
N ASP A 100 12.91 -1.38 11.53
CA ASP A 100 12.67 -0.67 10.27
C ASP A 100 11.47 0.29 10.34
N TYR A 101 10.67 0.28 11.41
CA TYR A 101 9.44 1.08 11.50
C TYR A 101 9.72 2.57 11.47
N GLU A 102 10.68 3.04 12.29
CA GLU A 102 11.01 4.46 12.38
C GLU A 102 11.44 5.02 11.03
N GLY A 103 12.29 4.28 10.29
CA GLY A 103 12.71 4.65 8.95
C GLY A 103 11.56 4.72 7.95
N LEU A 104 10.61 3.78 8.01
CA LEU A 104 9.43 3.80 7.14
C LEU A 104 8.51 4.98 7.44
N ILE A 105 8.25 5.27 8.72
CA ILE A 105 7.43 6.41 9.12
C ILE A 105 8.11 7.73 8.73
N ALA A 106 9.42 7.85 8.96
CA ALA A 106 10.20 9.02 8.56
C ALA A 106 10.20 9.24 7.02
N ALA A 107 10.13 8.16 6.24
CA ALA A 107 9.99 8.25 4.79
C ALA A 107 8.61 8.73 4.30
N GLY A 108 7.58 8.71 5.17
CA GLY A 108 6.22 9.17 4.83
C GLY A 108 5.12 8.13 4.98
N VAL A 109 5.44 6.90 5.44
CA VAL A 109 4.42 5.89 5.75
C VAL A 109 3.55 6.35 6.92
N ARG A 110 2.23 6.19 6.81
CA ARG A 110 1.25 6.60 7.81
C ARG A 110 1.02 5.56 8.90
N GLY A 111 1.33 4.31 8.64
CA GLY A 111 1.23 3.24 9.61
C GLY A 111 1.84 1.94 9.11
N VAL A 112 2.42 1.19 10.04
CA VAL A 112 3.01 -0.13 9.82
C VAL A 112 2.20 -1.17 10.61
N PHE A 113 1.71 -2.20 9.93
CA PHE A 113 0.84 -3.24 10.50
C PHE A 113 1.40 -4.63 10.19
N THR A 114 2.00 -5.27 11.18
CA THR A 114 2.51 -6.64 11.06
C THR A 114 1.67 -7.61 11.89
N ALA A 115 1.78 -8.89 11.56
CA ALA A 115 1.35 -9.97 12.46
C ALA A 115 2.32 -10.11 13.64
#